data_AF-A0ABF7QG42-F1
#
_entry.id   AF-A0ABF7QG42-F1
#
_cell.length_a   1.000
_cell.length_b   1.000
_cell.length_c   1.000
_cell.angle_alpha   90.00
_cell.angle_beta   90.00
_cell.angle_gamma   90.00
#
_symmetry.space_group_name_H-M   'P 1'
#
loop_
_entity.id
_entity.type
_entity.pdbx_description
1 polymer ?
#
loop_
_entity_poly.entity_id
_entity_poly.type
_entity_poly.pdbx_seq_one_letter_code
_entity_poly.pdbx_strand_id
1 'polypeptide(L)' 'MFQKTPLSQRQYCAKCGGHLMTTHPPLGLIDVFAATLPELEFQPAVHVNYAETVLPVRDGLPKLKDFPREFGGSGETMTE' A
#
# COMPACT_ATOMS: atom_id res chain seq x y z
N MET A 1 2.08 -0.10 -17.97
CA MET A 1 2.80 0.04 -16.68
C MET A 1 3.24 1.49 -16.57
N PHE A 2 3.08 2.10 -15.40
CA PHE A 2 3.46 3.49 -15.11
C PHE A 2 4.54 3.52 -14.04
N GLN A 3 5.59 4.32 -14.27
CA GLN A 3 6.72 4.46 -13.36
C GLN A 3 7.18 5.92 -13.35
N LYS A 4 6.89 6.65 -12.27
CA LYS A 4 7.38 8.04 -12.09
C LYS A 4 8.78 8.09 -11.49
N THR A 5 9.11 7.15 -10.62
CA THR A 5 10.41 7.03 -9.95
C THR A 5 10.88 5.57 -9.99
N PRO A 6 12.18 5.28 -9.75
CA PRO A 6 12.69 3.91 -9.67
C PRO A 6 12.03 3.04 -8.59
N LEU A 7 11.39 3.65 -7.58
CA LEU A 7 10.87 2.95 -6.41
C LEU A 7 9.60 2.13 -6.70
N SER A 8 8.75 2.55 -7.64
CA SER A 8 7.45 1.92 -7.85
C SER A 8 7.08 1.81 -9.32
N GLN A 9 6.77 0.59 -9.75
CA GLN A 9 6.28 0.25 -11.07
C GLN A 9 4.83 -0.22 -10.97
N ARG A 10 3.88 0.63 -11.36
CA ARG A 10 2.44 0.38 -11.22
C ARG A 10 1.89 -0.29 -12.46
N GLN A 11 1.27 -1.46 -12.29
CA GLN A 11 0.73 -2.26 -13.38
C GLN A 11 -0.80 -2.22 -13.40
N TYR A 12 -1.33 -2.14 -14.62
CA TYR A 12 -2.75 -1.95 -14.91
C TYR A 12 -3.17 -2.90 -16.03
N CYS A 13 -4.44 -3.30 -16.02
CA CYS A 13 -5.04 -4.06 -17.11
C CYS A 13 -5.18 -3.16 -18.35
N ALA A 14 -4.62 -3.58 -19.47
CA ALA A 14 -4.68 -2.81 -20.73
C ALA A 14 -6.10 -2.73 -21.34
N LYS A 15 -7.03 -3.59 -20.90
CA LYS A 15 -8.41 -3.62 -21.41
C LYS A 15 -9.36 -2.71 -20.64
N CYS A 16 -9.31 -2.76 -19.30
CA CYS A 16 -10.26 -2.05 -18.44
C CYS A 16 -9.63 -0.96 -17.57
N GLY A 17 -8.30 -0.82 -17.55
CA GLY A 17 -7.60 0.16 -16.71
C GLY A 17 -7.54 -0.18 -15.21
N GLY A 18 -8.08 -1.33 -14.79
CA GLY A 18 -8.04 -1.77 -13.39
C GLY A 18 -6.61 -1.96 -12.87
N HIS A 19 -6.38 -1.57 -11.61
CA HIS A 19 -5.12 -1.79 -10.91
C HIS A 19 -4.88 -3.29 -10.68
N LEU A 20 -3.67 -3.78 -10.96
CA LEU A 20 -3.31 -5.18 -10.78
C LEU A 20 -2.32 -5.36 -9.63
N MET A 21 -1.16 -4.72 -9.74
CA MET A 21 -0.07 -4.84 -8.77
C MET A 21 0.90 -3.66 -8.88
N THR A 22 1.72 -3.47 -7.85
CA THR A 22 2.87 -2.55 -7.87
C THR A 22 4.13 -3.30 -7.50
N THR A 23 5.12 -3.31 -8.38
CA THR A 23 6.45 -3.82 -8.04
C THR A 23 7.29 -2.71 -7.44
N HIS A 24 8.00 -3.02 -6.36
CA HIS A 24 8.97 -2.15 -5.69
C HIS A 24 10.38 -2.77 -5.79
N PRO A 25 11.07 -2.67 -6.94
CA PRO A 25 12.34 -3.36 -7.15
C PRO A 25 13.42 -3.07 -6.09
N PRO A 26 13.62 -1.81 -5.64
CA PRO A 26 14.61 -1.52 -4.60
C PRO A 26 14.32 -2.18 -3.24
N LEU A 27 13.06 -2.56 -3.00
CA LEU A 27 12.61 -3.20 -1.76
C LEU A 27 12.47 -4.72 -1.90
N GLY A 28 12.61 -5.27 -3.10
CA GLY A 28 12.33 -6.70 -3.36
C GLY A 28 10.87 -7.09 -3.08
N LEU A 29 9.94 -6.14 -3.14
CA LEU A 29 8.53 -6.33 -2.78
C LEU A 29 7.59 -6.20 -3.99
N ILE A 30 6.48 -6.93 -3.96
CA ILE A 30 5.34 -6.75 -4.87
C ILE A 30 4.07 -6.57 -4.03
N ASP A 31 3.37 -5.47 -4.27
CA ASP A 31 2.02 -5.24 -3.78
C ASP A 31 1.02 -5.87 -4.75
N VAL A 32 0.20 -6.81 -4.28
CA VAL A 32 -0.97 -7.32 -5.02
C VAL A 32 -2.22 -6.76 -4.37
N PHE A 33 -3.05 -6.07 -5.14
CA PHE A 33 -4.25 -5.44 -4.57
C PHE A 33 -5.28 -6.50 -4.20
N ALA A 34 -5.70 -6.55 -2.93
CA ALA A 34 -6.64 -7.55 -2.43
C ALA A 34 -7.94 -7.64 -3.25
N ALA A 35 -8.42 -6.52 -3.79
CA ALA A 35 -9.60 -6.48 -4.67
C ALA A 35 -9.45 -7.31 -5.97
N THR A 36 -8.24 -7.73 -6.34
CA THR A 36 -7.97 -8.58 -7.51
C THR A 36 -7.95 -10.08 -7.19
N LEU A 37 -8.08 -10.44 -5.91
CA LEU A 37 -8.00 -11.82 -5.41
C LEU A 37 -9.37 -12.24 -4.85
N PRO A 38 -10.28 -12.79 -5.67
CA PRO A 38 -11.68 -12.99 -5.29
C PRO A 38 -11.88 -14.03 -4.17
N GLU A 39 -10.94 -14.95 -4.00
CA GLU A 39 -11.00 -16.01 -3.00
C GLU A 39 -10.24 -15.66 -1.71
N LEU A 40 -9.53 -14.52 -1.68
CA LEU A 40 -8.78 -14.10 -0.50
C LEU A 40 -9.71 -13.38 0.49
N GLU A 41 -9.90 -13.97 1.66
CA GLU A 41 -10.47 -13.25 2.81
C GLU A 41 -9.43 -12.25 3.34
N PHE A 42 -9.50 -11.01 2.83
CA PHE A 42 -8.54 -9.98 3.18
C PHE A 42 -8.82 -9.40 4.58
N GLN A 43 -7.85 -9.57 5.48
CA GLN A 43 -7.87 -9.00 6.83
C GLN A 43 -6.81 -7.90 6.93
N PRO A 44 -7.18 -6.61 6.81
CA PRO A 44 -6.24 -5.51 6.92
C PRO A 44 -5.68 -5.41 8.35
N ALA A 45 -4.40 -5.09 8.46
CA ALA A 45 -3.70 -5.05 9.76
C ALA A 45 -3.22 -3.65 10.16
N VAL A 46 -2.91 -2.77 9.20
CA VAL A 46 -2.30 -1.46 9.46
C VAL A 46 -2.52 -0.51 8.29
N HIS A 47 -2.58 0.80 8.57
CA HIS A 47 -2.47 1.85 7.56
C HIS A 47 -1.06 2.44 7.58
N VAL A 48 -0.40 2.49 6.42
CA VAL A 48 0.92 3.13 6.24
C VAL A 48 0.78 4.46 5.51
N ASN A 49 1.74 5.36 5.70
CA ASN A 49 1.73 6.72 5.13
C ASN A 49 0.50 7.56 5.57
N TYR A 50 0.01 7.34 6.79
CA TYR A 50 -1.19 8.02 7.30
C TYR A 50 -0.99 9.52 7.54
N ALA A 51 0.26 10.00 7.59
CA ALA A 51 0.55 11.44 7.66
C ALA A 51 0.04 12.22 6.43
N GLU A 52 -0.05 11.53 5.29
CA GLU A 52 -0.55 12.08 4.02
C GLU A 52 -2.02 11.71 3.77
N THR A 53 -2.75 11.30 4.82
CA THR A 53 -4.14 10.86 4.68
C THR A 53 -5.04 12.00 4.21
N VAL A 54 -5.80 11.73 3.14
CA VAL A 54 -6.86 12.64 2.64
C VAL A 54 -8.24 12.14 3.09
N LEU A 55 -8.38 10.84 3.32
CA LEU A 55 -9.60 10.21 3.80
C LEU A 55 -9.29 9.51 5.14
N PRO A 56 -9.61 10.13 6.28
CA PRO A 56 -9.45 9.50 7.58
C PRO A 56 -10.32 8.24 7.70
N VAL A 57 -9.73 7.14 8.18
CA VAL A 57 -10.40 5.85 8.35
C VAL A 57 -10.41 5.49 9.84
N ARG A 58 -11.61 5.38 10.41
CA ARG A 58 -11.84 5.02 11.82
C ARG A 58 -12.27 3.56 11.92
N ASP A 59 -11.30 2.66 11.80
CA ASP A 59 -11.51 1.20 11.80
C ASP A 59 -10.84 0.50 12.98
N GLY A 60 -10.21 1.24 13.89
CA GLY A 60 -9.49 0.72 15.05
C GLY A 60 -8.13 0.10 14.71
N LEU A 61 -7.72 0.10 13.43
CA LEU A 61 -6.41 -0.44 13.03
C LEU A 61 -5.29 0.58 13.29
N PRO A 62 -4.07 0.13 13.61
CA PRO A 62 -2.91 1.00 13.76
C PRO A 62 -2.71 1.92 12.55
N LYS A 63 -2.47 3.20 12.82
CA LYS A 63 -2.15 4.22 11.82
C LYS A 63 -0.69 4.57 11.93
N LEU A 64 0.13 4.19 10.96
CA LEU A 64 1.55 4.55 10.91
C LEU A 64 1.72 5.82 10.12
N LYS A 65 2.51 6.75 10.66
CA LYS A 65 2.87 8.01 10.02
C LYS A 65 3.43 7.78 8.62
N ASP A 66 4.40 6.87 8.52
CA ASP A 66 5.03 6.39 7.29
C ASP A 66 5.04 4.85 7.25
N PHE A 67 6.21 4.21 7.25
CA PHE A 67 6.38 2.76 7.22
C PHE A 67 6.84 2.21 8.59
N PRO A 68 6.66 0.91 8.86
CA PRO A 68 7.30 0.23 9.99
C PRO A 68 8.83 0.39 9.96
N ARG A 69 9.49 0.29 11.12
CA ARG A 69 10.96 0.40 11.21
C ARG A 69 11.66 -0.71 10.44
N GLU A 70 11.10 -1.90 10.47
CA GLU A 70 11.55 -3.10 9.76
C GLU A 70 11.49 -2.91 8.24
N PHE A 71 10.70 -1.92 7.79
CA PHE A 71 10.54 -1.53 6.40
C PHE A 71 11.18 -0.16 6.08
N GLY A 72 12.08 0.31 6.96
CA GLY A 72 12.87 1.54 6.77
C GLY A 72 12.14 2.85 7.08
N GLY A 73 10.95 2.79 7.69
CA GLY A 73 10.23 3.99 8.15
C GLY A 73 10.50 4.36 9.60
N SER A 74 9.76 5.35 10.10
CA SER A 74 9.87 5.83 11.49
C SER A 74 9.30 4.84 12.52
N GLY A 75 8.29 4.07 12.13
CA GLY A 75 7.45 3.28 13.03
C GLY A 75 6.60 4.12 14.00
N GLU A 76 6.49 5.44 13.78
CA GLU A 76 5.63 6.32 14.58
C GLU A 76 4.16 6.02 14.28
N THR A 77 3.36 5.90 15.33
CA THR A 77 1.90 5.78 15.20
C THR A 77 1.24 7.16 15.27
N MET A 78 0.07 7.27 14.64
CA MET A 78 -0.79 8.43 14.65
C MET A 78 -2.14 8.06 15.26
N THR A 79 -2.82 9.06 15.82
CA THR A 79 -4.21 8.91 16.25
C THR A 79 -5.13 8.82 15.03
N GLU A 80 -6.23 8.07 15.16
CA GLU A 80 -7.33 8.07 14.18
C GLU A 80 -8.11 9.38 14.14
#